data_AF-A0A8J3KUG1-F1
#
_entry.id   AF-A0A8J3KUG1-F1
#
_cell.length_a   1.000
_cell.length_b   1.000
_cell.length_c   1.000
_cell.angle_alpha   90.00
_cell.angle_beta   90.00
_cell.angle_gamma   90.00
#
_symmetry.space_group_name_H-M   'P 1'
#
loop_
_entity.id
_entity.type
_entity.pdbx_description
1 polymer ?
#
loop_
_entity_poly.entity_id
_entity_poly.type
_entity_poly.pdbx_seq_one_letter_code
_entity_poly.pdbx_strand_id
1 'polypeptide(L)'
;MTAQTTEPATPAGRRRFTLPSAYTILFALIVLMAIATWLVPAGSYELDADGNPVPGTYHEVPASPQRIIIDSLTAPINGLYGIEDAAGKISYYNTGVLFGAIDVALFIIVIGGFLGVTMRTGAIQAGIGRLVQRLHGRERWMIPILMSVFALGGTTFGMAEESLAFYSLVIAVLVAAGYDTLTGAAVLLLGCGIGVLGSTINPFATGIASGFAGIPISQGFLLRLIILLVCLAAGITFVMRYAARVKRDPAASAVYDMKADNDAHFHLSDEASSAALTGRHKLILSVFGLAFVVMMYGVIPWSDLGIPLPTLWWWFPEMTASFLLFAILIGLLGRMREGELTEAFVDGGRDLLGVALIIGIARGITVIMNNGQITDTVLHWAELALGDVGAAAFSIVMYALFLPLSFLIPSSSGLATVAMPIMAPLASFLGVPQDLVVTAYQSASGLMNLFIPTSAVVMGGLAIARVPYGRYLRWVWPLLAILAGVTVVLLGLAALLL
;
A
#
# COMPACT_ATOMS: atom_id res chain seq x y z
N MET A 1 -13.99 -28.79 -60.54
CA MET A 1 -14.86 -28.11 -59.55
C MET A 1 -14.23 -28.29 -58.19
N THR A 2 -13.34 -27.38 -57.82
CA THR A 2 -12.69 -27.32 -56.51
C THR A 2 -13.34 -26.17 -55.74
N ALA A 3 -14.04 -26.50 -54.67
CA ALA A 3 -14.74 -25.53 -53.83
C ALA A 3 -13.71 -24.65 -53.10
N GLN A 4 -13.74 -23.35 -53.36
CA GLN A 4 -13.07 -22.35 -52.54
C GLN A 4 -13.86 -22.20 -51.23
N THR A 5 -13.28 -22.65 -50.12
CA THR A 5 -13.72 -22.31 -48.78
C THR A 5 -13.29 -20.87 -48.51
N THR A 6 -14.25 -19.95 -48.51
CA THR A 6 -14.07 -18.57 -48.08
C THR A 6 -13.86 -18.53 -46.57
N GLU A 7 -12.69 -18.04 -46.13
CA GLU A 7 -12.46 -17.68 -44.72
C GLU A 7 -13.49 -16.63 -44.26
N PRO A 8 -14.08 -16.76 -43.06
CA PRO A 8 -14.95 -15.73 -42.52
C PRO A 8 -14.13 -14.49 -42.16
N ALA A 9 -14.53 -13.35 -42.72
CA ALA A 9 -13.93 -12.05 -42.42
C ALA A 9 -13.99 -11.74 -40.91
N THR A 10 -12.83 -11.48 -40.32
CA THR A 10 -12.68 -11.01 -38.94
C THR A 10 -13.43 -9.67 -38.78
N PRO A 11 -14.37 -9.53 -37.84
CA PRO A 11 -15.07 -8.26 -37.67
C PRO A 11 -14.07 -7.18 -37.23
N ALA A 12 -14.06 -6.06 -37.95
CA ALA A 12 -13.22 -4.91 -37.67
C ALA A 12 -13.36 -4.48 -36.20
N GLY A 13 -12.25 -4.57 -35.47
CA GLY A 13 -12.21 -4.32 -34.03
C GLY A 13 -12.65 -2.89 -33.71
N ARG A 14 -13.80 -2.75 -33.05
CA ARG A 14 -14.10 -1.53 -32.29
C ARG A 14 -12.94 -1.33 -31.32
N ARG A 15 -12.21 -0.20 -31.43
CA ARG A 15 -11.17 0.19 -30.45
C ARG A 15 -11.82 0.22 -29.07
N ARG A 16 -11.69 -0.87 -28.32
CA ARG A 16 -12.10 -0.95 -26.92
C ARG A 16 -11.19 0.03 -26.18
N PHE A 17 -11.77 1.07 -25.61
CA PHE A 17 -11.04 1.98 -24.73
C PHE A 17 -10.43 1.15 -23.59
N THR A 18 -9.12 0.91 -23.66
CA THR A 18 -8.35 0.27 -22.59
C THR A 18 -7.79 1.37 -21.72
N LEU A 19 -8.03 1.27 -20.41
CA LEU A 19 -7.44 2.20 -19.46
C LEU A 19 -5.91 2.14 -19.54
N PRO A 20 -5.20 3.29 -19.45
CA PRO A 20 -3.75 3.32 -19.52
C PRO A 20 -3.08 2.48 -18.41
N SER A 21 -1.81 2.12 -18.61
CA SER A 21 -1.02 1.42 -17.60
C SER A 21 -0.76 2.28 -16.36
N ALA A 22 -0.41 1.66 -15.23
CA ALA A 22 0.00 2.35 -14.00
C ALA A 22 1.04 3.43 -14.27
N TYR A 23 2.11 3.05 -14.99
CA TYR A 23 3.20 3.92 -15.38
C TYR A 23 2.70 5.12 -16.19
N THR A 24 1.83 4.88 -17.17
CA THR A 24 1.27 5.96 -17.99
C THR A 24 0.47 6.94 -17.15
N ILE A 25 -0.34 6.46 -16.21
CA ILE A 25 -1.12 7.32 -15.31
C ILE A 25 -0.17 8.15 -14.42
N LEU A 26 0.82 7.49 -13.81
CA LEU A 26 1.79 8.16 -12.94
C LEU A 26 2.60 9.23 -13.66
N PHE A 27 3.13 8.93 -14.85
CA PHE A 27 3.84 9.93 -15.66
C PHE A 27 2.92 11.09 -16.09
N ALA A 28 1.67 10.80 -16.45
CA ALA A 28 0.71 11.86 -16.77
C ALA A 28 0.43 12.76 -15.56
N LEU A 29 0.35 12.19 -14.34
CA LEU A 29 0.20 12.95 -13.10
C LEU A 29 1.42 13.82 -12.79
N ILE A 30 2.64 13.32 -13.02
CA ILE A 30 3.87 14.12 -12.88
C ILE A 30 3.81 15.35 -13.80
N VAL A 31 3.47 15.14 -15.09
CA VAL A 31 3.36 16.25 -16.06
C VAL A 31 2.26 17.23 -15.64
N LEU A 32 1.13 16.72 -15.15
CA LEU A 32 0.02 17.55 -14.68
C LEU A 32 0.42 18.38 -13.44
N MET A 33 1.17 17.80 -12.49
CA MET A 33 1.72 18.55 -11.36
C MET A 33 2.76 19.58 -11.81
N ALA A 34 3.60 19.25 -12.80
CA ALA A 34 4.56 20.22 -13.32
C ALA A 34 3.84 21.41 -13.96
N ILE A 35 2.74 21.19 -14.67
CA ILE A 35 1.86 22.26 -15.17
C ILE A 35 1.20 23.02 -14.02
N ALA A 36 0.74 22.32 -12.98
CA ALA A 36 0.10 22.94 -11.83
C ALA A 36 1.02 23.94 -11.11
N THR A 37 2.34 23.73 -11.12
CA THR A 37 3.31 24.70 -10.57
C THR A 37 3.35 26.06 -11.28
N TRP A 38 2.71 26.18 -12.45
CA TRP A 38 2.53 27.47 -13.14
C TRP A 38 1.23 28.17 -12.78
N LEU A 39 0.27 27.44 -12.21
CA LEU A 39 -1.10 27.89 -11.95
C LEU A 39 -1.34 28.15 -10.47
N VAL A 40 -0.74 27.31 -9.61
CA VAL A 40 -0.85 27.38 -8.15
C VAL A 40 0.24 28.32 -7.64
N PRO A 41 -0.09 29.34 -6.81
CA PRO A 41 0.91 30.21 -6.19
C PRO A 41 1.93 29.40 -5.39
N ALA A 42 3.19 29.81 -5.47
CA ALA A 42 4.23 29.26 -4.60
C ALA A 42 4.08 29.88 -3.20
N GLY A 43 4.18 29.05 -2.17
CA GLY A 43 4.02 29.48 -0.79
C GLY A 43 4.94 28.72 0.15
N SER A 44 5.17 29.30 1.32
CA SER A 44 5.89 28.65 2.41
C SER A 44 5.35 29.07 3.76
N TYR A 45 5.48 28.18 4.74
CA TYR A 45 5.35 28.53 6.15
C TYR A 45 6.70 28.91 6.74
N GLU A 46 6.69 29.72 7.80
CA GLU A 46 7.87 29.83 8.67
C GLU A 46 8.10 28.49 9.37
N LEU A 47 9.37 28.11 9.55
CA LEU A 47 9.74 26.86 10.22
C LEU A 47 10.14 27.14 11.67
N ASP A 48 9.76 26.24 12.58
CA ASP A 48 10.25 26.24 13.95
C ASP A 48 11.69 25.70 14.07
N ALA A 49 12.21 25.63 15.29
CA ALA A 49 13.56 25.14 15.56
C ALA A 49 13.78 23.67 15.17
N ASP A 50 12.71 22.89 15.09
CA ASP A 50 12.72 21.48 14.70
C ASP A 50 12.46 21.29 13.20
N GLY A 51 12.27 22.39 12.46
CA GLY A 51 12.04 22.41 11.02
C GLY A 51 10.59 22.18 10.61
N ASN A 52 9.63 22.30 11.53
CA ASN A 52 8.21 22.09 11.24
C ASN A 52 7.52 23.41 10.84
N PRO A 53 6.56 23.38 9.89
CA PRO A 53 5.81 24.57 9.50
C PRO A 53 4.94 25.09 10.66
N VAL A 54 5.01 26.40 10.90
CA VAL A 54 4.27 27.08 11.97
C VAL A 54 2.90 27.55 11.44
N PRO A 55 1.77 27.04 11.98
CA PRO A 55 0.43 27.44 11.54
C PRO A 55 0.20 28.95 11.55
N GLY A 56 -0.58 29.46 10.58
CA GLY A 56 -0.89 30.89 10.45
C GLY A 56 0.25 31.79 9.93
N THR A 57 1.44 31.25 9.65
CA THR A 57 2.61 32.00 9.11
C THR A 57 2.77 31.89 7.59
N TYR A 58 1.79 31.28 6.92
CA TYR A 58 1.81 31.11 5.46
C TYR A 58 2.00 32.46 4.75
N HIS A 59 2.92 32.49 3.81
CA HIS A 59 3.12 33.62 2.91
C HIS A 59 3.48 33.13 1.52
N GLU A 60 3.10 33.90 0.50
CA GLU A 60 3.52 33.63 -0.87
C GLU A 60 5.00 33.96 -1.05
N VAL A 61 5.68 33.11 -1.83
CA VAL A 61 7.09 33.24 -2.19
C VAL A 61 7.25 33.37 -3.70
N PRO A 62 8.41 33.82 -4.21
CA PRO A 62 8.63 33.91 -5.65
C PRO A 62 8.34 32.58 -6.34
N ALA A 63 7.54 32.62 -7.40
CA ALA A 63 7.13 31.41 -8.12
C ALA A 63 8.34 30.58 -8.57
N SER A 64 8.29 29.27 -8.31
CA SER A 64 9.30 28.28 -8.70
C SER A 64 8.71 27.26 -9.69
N PRO A 65 8.21 27.69 -10.87
CA PRO A 65 7.54 26.78 -11.79
C PRO A 65 8.51 25.73 -12.32
N GLN A 66 8.06 24.47 -12.33
CA GLN A 66 8.85 23.35 -12.82
C GLN A 66 8.86 23.36 -14.36
N ARG A 67 10.00 23.00 -14.93
CA ARG A 67 10.20 22.83 -16.38
C ARG A 67 9.45 21.57 -16.79
N ILE A 68 8.29 21.76 -17.41
CA ILE A 68 7.33 20.69 -17.74
C ILE A 68 7.98 19.46 -18.33
N ILE A 69 8.95 19.59 -19.25
CA ILE A 69 9.61 18.44 -19.88
C ILE A 69 10.72 17.86 -18.98
N ILE A 70 11.71 18.68 -18.61
CA ILE A 70 12.93 18.21 -17.95
C ILE A 70 12.63 17.70 -16.54
N ASP A 71 11.86 18.46 -15.76
CA ASP A 71 11.59 18.13 -14.38
C ASP A 71 10.63 16.93 -14.31
N SER A 72 9.66 16.80 -15.22
CA SER A 72 8.81 15.61 -15.28
C SER A 72 9.58 14.32 -15.64
N LEU A 73 10.59 14.42 -16.51
CA LEU A 73 11.43 13.27 -16.86
C LEU A 73 12.41 12.89 -15.75
N THR A 74 12.87 13.86 -14.97
CA THR A 74 13.80 13.65 -13.86
C THR A 74 13.12 13.38 -12.52
N ALA A 75 11.83 13.68 -12.39
CA ALA A 75 11.04 13.45 -11.19
C ALA A 75 11.10 12.00 -10.67
N PRO A 76 11.01 10.94 -11.49
CA PRO A 76 11.17 9.57 -10.99
C PRO A 76 12.56 9.27 -10.43
N ILE A 77 13.61 9.91 -10.95
CA ILE A 77 14.99 9.74 -10.49
C ILE A 77 15.14 10.37 -9.10
N ASN A 78 14.68 11.62 -8.97
CA ASN A 78 14.60 12.30 -7.68
C ASN A 78 13.66 11.60 -6.69
N GLY A 79 12.55 11.04 -7.18
CA GLY A 79 11.62 10.30 -6.34
C GLY A 79 12.20 8.96 -5.86
N LEU A 80 13.14 8.38 -6.62
CA LEU A 80 13.84 7.18 -6.19
C LEU A 80 14.94 7.50 -5.18
N TYR A 81 15.91 8.37 -5.51
CA TYR A 81 17.08 8.61 -4.64
C TYR A 81 17.48 10.09 -4.49
N GLY A 82 16.57 11.02 -4.79
CA GLY A 82 16.81 12.44 -4.61
C GLY A 82 17.06 12.82 -3.14
N ILE A 83 17.89 13.84 -2.96
CA ILE A 83 18.30 14.35 -1.66
C ILE A 83 17.74 15.76 -1.51
N GLU A 84 17.12 16.02 -0.37
CA GLU A 84 16.65 17.34 0.03
C GLU A 84 17.81 18.11 0.67
N ASP A 85 18.10 19.29 0.13
CA ASP A 85 19.11 20.19 0.67
C ASP A 85 18.54 21.09 1.79
N ALA A 86 19.39 21.92 2.39
CA ALA A 86 18.98 22.84 3.45
C ALA A 86 17.98 23.93 2.98
N ALA A 87 17.78 24.10 1.67
CA ALA A 87 16.79 25.02 1.11
C ALA A 87 15.45 24.32 0.79
N GLY A 88 15.28 23.06 1.18
CA GLY A 88 14.08 22.27 0.91
C GLY A 88 13.96 21.81 -0.55
N LYS A 89 15.03 21.93 -1.35
CA LYS A 89 15.02 21.52 -2.75
C LYS A 89 15.52 20.10 -2.89
N ILE A 90 14.85 19.33 -3.72
CA ILE A 90 15.16 17.92 -3.95
C ILE A 90 15.86 17.74 -5.29
N SER A 91 17.05 17.16 -5.26
CA SER A 91 17.84 16.82 -6.44
C SER A 91 18.72 15.60 -6.19
N TYR A 92 18.94 14.80 -7.22
CA TYR A 92 19.88 13.68 -7.22
C TYR A 92 21.36 14.12 -7.18
N TYR A 93 21.63 15.42 -7.24
CA TYR A 93 22.97 16.01 -7.04
C TYR A 93 23.14 16.68 -5.67
N ASN A 94 22.07 16.78 -4.87
CA ASN A 94 22.13 17.48 -3.60
C ASN A 94 22.83 16.65 -2.52
N THR A 95 23.21 17.33 -1.45
CA THR A 95 23.73 16.75 -0.20
C THR A 95 22.84 17.21 0.95
N GLY A 96 22.39 16.28 1.80
CA GLY A 96 21.39 16.57 2.82
C GLY A 96 20.63 15.31 3.22
N VAL A 97 19.31 15.42 3.38
CA VAL A 97 18.45 14.33 3.86
C VAL A 97 17.89 13.54 2.67
N LEU A 98 17.86 12.21 2.79
CA LEU A 98 17.26 11.35 1.76
C LEU A 98 15.75 11.61 1.70
N PHE A 99 15.27 12.08 0.54
CA PHE A 99 13.84 12.26 0.27
C PHE A 99 13.25 11.13 -0.59
N GLY A 100 14.08 10.61 -1.50
CA GLY A 100 13.70 9.52 -2.38
C GLY A 100 13.37 8.24 -1.63
N ALA A 101 12.46 7.43 -2.19
CA ALA A 101 11.97 6.19 -1.59
C ALA A 101 12.85 4.96 -1.93
N ILE A 102 14.17 5.12 -2.00
CA ILE A 102 15.12 4.06 -2.35
C ILE A 102 15.19 2.97 -1.28
N ASP A 103 15.03 3.35 -0.02
CA ASP A 103 14.95 2.42 1.12
C ASP A 103 13.76 1.46 0.99
N VAL A 104 12.58 1.98 0.65
CA VAL A 104 11.38 1.18 0.36
C VAL A 104 11.55 0.32 -0.90
N ALA A 105 12.12 0.90 -1.96
CA ALA A 105 12.35 0.18 -3.21
C ALA A 105 13.30 -1.01 -3.03
N LEU A 106 14.41 -0.81 -2.31
CA LEU A 106 15.37 -1.87 -1.99
C LEU A 106 14.76 -2.94 -1.07
N PHE A 107 14.00 -2.51 -0.07
CA PHE A 107 13.28 -3.42 0.83
C PHE A 107 12.37 -4.38 0.07
N ILE A 108 11.59 -3.86 -0.88
CA ILE A 108 10.69 -4.67 -1.74
C ILE A 108 11.50 -5.65 -2.60
N ILE A 109 12.60 -5.21 -3.23
CA ILE A 109 13.45 -6.09 -4.04
C ILE A 109 14.02 -7.22 -3.18
N VAL A 110 14.49 -6.92 -1.96
CA VAL A 110 15.06 -7.92 -1.05
C VAL A 110 14.00 -8.88 -0.52
N ILE A 111 12.79 -8.42 -0.24
CA ILE A 111 11.64 -9.29 0.07
C ILE A 111 11.38 -10.24 -1.09
N GLY A 112 11.41 -9.73 -2.33
CA GLY A 112 11.30 -10.52 -3.54
C GLY A 112 12.32 -11.65 -3.57
N GLY A 113 13.59 -11.32 -3.32
CA GLY A 113 14.67 -12.30 -3.26
C GLY A 113 14.52 -13.31 -2.12
N PHE A 114 14.12 -12.87 -0.93
CA PHE A 114 13.79 -13.74 0.20
C PHE A 114 12.71 -14.77 -0.14
N LEU A 115 11.66 -14.36 -0.85
CA LEU A 115 10.63 -15.27 -1.33
C LEU A 115 11.12 -16.18 -2.42
N GLY A 116 11.87 -15.65 -3.39
CA GLY A 116 12.44 -16.43 -4.49
C GLY A 116 13.27 -17.60 -3.95
N VAL A 117 14.15 -17.33 -2.99
CA VAL A 117 14.91 -18.37 -2.28
C VAL A 117 13.99 -19.34 -1.56
N THR A 118 12.99 -18.85 -0.81
CA THR A 118 12.07 -19.73 -0.07
C THR A 118 11.23 -20.61 -1.00
N MET A 119 10.74 -20.07 -2.12
CA MET A 119 9.97 -20.79 -3.13
C MET A 119 10.82 -21.84 -3.85
N ARG A 120 12.10 -21.55 -4.09
CA ARG A 120 13.04 -22.50 -4.69
C ARG A 120 13.23 -23.75 -3.84
N THR A 121 13.06 -23.64 -2.51
CA THR A 121 13.16 -24.81 -1.61
C THR A 121 12.00 -25.80 -1.74
N GLY A 122 10.88 -25.44 -2.40
CA GLY A 122 9.67 -26.25 -2.44
C GLY A 122 8.83 -26.24 -1.14
N ALA A 123 9.32 -25.58 -0.07
CA ALA A 123 8.66 -25.60 1.23
C ALA A 123 7.31 -24.86 1.22
N ILE A 124 7.22 -23.74 0.50
CA ILE A 124 5.98 -22.97 0.35
C ILE A 124 4.93 -23.83 -0.36
N GLN A 125 5.28 -24.46 -1.48
CA GLN A 125 4.39 -25.30 -2.28
C GLN A 125 3.87 -26.50 -1.47
N ALA A 126 4.75 -27.20 -0.75
CA ALA A 126 4.34 -28.28 0.16
C ALA A 126 3.44 -27.78 1.31
N GLY A 127 3.69 -26.56 1.80
CA GLY A 127 2.85 -25.88 2.79
C GLY A 127 1.45 -25.60 2.27
N ILE A 128 1.35 -25.06 1.04
CA ILE A 128 0.09 -24.83 0.33
C ILE A 128 -0.66 -26.13 0.13
N GLY A 129 -0.02 -27.16 -0.44
CA GLY A 129 -0.66 -28.43 -0.75
C GLY A 129 -1.33 -29.03 0.49
N ARG A 130 -0.62 -29.00 1.63
CA ARG A 130 -1.17 -29.43 2.92
C ARG A 130 -2.31 -28.54 3.42
N LEU A 131 -2.23 -27.24 3.21
CA LEU A 131 -3.27 -26.30 3.59
C LEU A 131 -4.55 -26.53 2.77
N VAL A 132 -4.42 -26.65 1.44
CA VAL A 132 -5.52 -26.97 0.52
C VAL A 132 -6.18 -28.29 0.93
N GLN A 133 -5.39 -29.37 1.10
CA GLN A 133 -5.90 -30.67 1.53
C GLN A 133 -6.67 -30.61 2.86
N ARG A 134 -6.17 -29.84 3.84
CA ARG A 134 -6.87 -29.66 5.13
C ARG A 134 -8.14 -28.82 5.03
N LEU A 135 -8.22 -27.94 4.03
CA LEU A 135 -9.31 -27.01 3.84
C LEU A 135 -10.34 -27.46 2.81
N HIS A 136 -10.18 -28.64 2.21
CA HIS A 136 -11.21 -29.27 1.40
C HIS A 136 -12.55 -29.31 2.15
N GLY A 137 -13.59 -28.74 1.54
CA GLY A 137 -14.92 -28.57 2.12
C GLY A 137 -15.09 -27.38 3.08
N ARG A 138 -14.01 -26.62 3.36
CA ARG A 138 -13.99 -25.43 4.23
C ARG A 138 -13.33 -24.22 3.58
N GLU A 139 -13.20 -24.21 2.25
CA GLU A 139 -12.44 -23.18 1.53
C GLU A 139 -13.02 -21.78 1.74
N ARG A 140 -14.34 -21.70 1.97
CA ARG A 140 -15.03 -20.45 2.30
C ARG A 140 -14.45 -19.74 3.53
N TRP A 141 -13.86 -20.47 4.49
CA TRP A 141 -13.24 -19.86 5.68
C TRP A 141 -11.86 -19.26 5.42
N MET A 142 -11.25 -19.54 4.26
CA MET A 142 -9.94 -18.97 3.91
C MET A 142 -9.98 -17.46 3.80
N ILE A 143 -11.01 -16.93 3.16
CA ILE A 143 -11.19 -15.48 2.94
C ILE A 143 -11.20 -14.72 4.28
N PRO A 144 -12.11 -15.00 5.24
CA PRO A 144 -12.14 -14.25 6.49
C PRO A 144 -10.86 -14.41 7.32
N ILE A 145 -10.27 -15.62 7.36
CA ILE A 145 -9.05 -15.88 8.13
C ILE A 145 -7.88 -15.09 7.54
N LEU A 146 -7.63 -15.22 6.24
CA LEU A 146 -6.52 -14.55 5.57
C LEU A 146 -6.69 -13.03 5.59
N MET A 147 -7.89 -12.52 5.29
CA MET A 147 -8.14 -11.08 5.37
C MET A 147 -7.90 -10.54 6.78
N SER A 148 -8.26 -11.28 7.83
CA SER A 148 -8.01 -10.86 9.21
C SER A 148 -6.53 -10.88 9.58
N VAL A 149 -5.77 -11.88 9.11
CA VAL A 149 -4.31 -11.94 9.31
C VAL A 149 -3.62 -10.78 8.60
N PHE A 150 -3.98 -10.50 7.35
CA PHE A 150 -3.40 -9.37 6.62
C PHE A 150 -3.85 -8.02 7.21
N ALA A 151 -5.09 -7.90 7.69
CA ALA A 151 -5.55 -6.71 8.40
C ALA A 151 -4.77 -6.49 9.70
N LEU A 152 -4.42 -7.55 10.42
CA LEU A 152 -3.56 -7.47 11.60
C LEU A 152 -2.17 -6.95 11.23
N GLY A 153 -1.57 -7.44 10.15
CA GLY A 153 -0.31 -6.90 9.64
C GLY A 153 -0.41 -5.42 9.25
N GLY A 154 -1.47 -5.06 8.52
CA GLY A 154 -1.71 -3.67 8.09
C GLY A 154 -1.92 -2.70 9.26
N THR A 155 -2.67 -3.09 10.30
CA THR A 155 -2.98 -2.21 11.43
C THR A 155 -1.84 -2.07 12.43
N THR A 156 -0.92 -3.05 12.50
CA THR A 156 0.14 -3.09 13.51
C THR A 156 1.47 -2.56 13.01
N PHE A 157 1.92 -2.97 11.83
CA PHE A 157 3.21 -2.53 11.27
C PHE A 157 3.09 -2.09 9.82
N GLY A 158 1.87 -1.93 9.28
CA GLY A 158 1.69 -1.39 7.94
C GLY A 158 2.13 -2.32 6.82
N MET A 159 1.80 -3.63 6.92
CA MET A 159 2.22 -4.73 6.02
C MET A 159 1.87 -4.60 4.50
N ALA A 160 1.54 -3.41 4.00
CA ALA A 160 0.98 -3.26 2.66
C ALA A 160 2.00 -3.68 1.59
N GLU A 161 3.23 -3.19 1.67
CA GLU A 161 4.33 -3.49 0.75
C GLU A 161 4.75 -4.96 0.85
N GLU A 162 4.87 -5.50 2.06
CA GLU A 162 5.25 -6.88 2.33
C GLU A 162 4.18 -7.86 1.88
N SER A 163 2.91 -7.43 1.81
CA SER A 163 1.82 -8.30 1.37
C SER A 163 2.01 -8.79 -0.07
N LEU A 164 2.68 -8.01 -0.93
CA LEU A 164 2.98 -8.35 -2.34
C LEU A 164 3.66 -9.71 -2.48
N ALA A 165 4.49 -10.04 -1.49
CA ALA A 165 5.16 -11.31 -1.36
C ALA A 165 4.24 -12.53 -1.41
N PHE A 166 3.04 -12.35 -0.88
CA PHE A 166 2.08 -13.42 -0.66
C PHE A 166 1.03 -13.50 -1.77
N TYR A 167 1.03 -12.57 -2.74
CA TYR A 167 -0.01 -12.53 -3.78
C TYR A 167 0.00 -13.80 -4.62
N SER A 168 1.13 -14.14 -5.24
CA SER A 168 1.25 -15.33 -6.09
C SER A 168 0.84 -16.61 -5.36
N LEU A 169 1.30 -16.72 -4.10
CA LEU A 169 0.97 -17.79 -3.17
C LEU A 169 -0.54 -17.90 -2.91
N VAL A 170 -1.14 -16.86 -2.33
CA VAL A 170 -2.54 -16.88 -1.89
C VAL A 170 -3.49 -16.98 -3.09
N ILE A 171 -3.14 -16.36 -4.22
CA ILE A 171 -3.91 -16.48 -5.47
C ILE A 171 -3.90 -17.92 -5.96
N ALA A 172 -2.73 -18.58 -6.04
CA ALA A 172 -2.66 -19.98 -6.46
C ALA A 172 -3.52 -20.89 -5.56
N VAL A 173 -3.48 -20.67 -4.23
CA VAL A 173 -4.30 -21.43 -3.28
C VAL A 173 -5.80 -21.22 -3.52
N LEU A 174 -6.23 -19.97 -3.73
CA LEU A 174 -7.64 -19.64 -3.91
C LEU A 174 -8.17 -20.08 -5.28
N VAL A 175 -7.34 -20.00 -6.33
CA VAL A 175 -7.67 -20.55 -7.65
C VAL A 175 -7.83 -22.06 -7.58
N ALA A 176 -6.91 -22.77 -6.90
CA ALA A 176 -7.04 -24.21 -6.67
C ALA A 176 -8.29 -24.58 -5.84
N ALA A 177 -8.75 -23.69 -4.96
CA ALA A 177 -9.99 -23.84 -4.19
C ALA A 177 -11.29 -23.53 -5.00
N GLY A 178 -11.14 -23.20 -6.28
CA GLY A 178 -12.24 -22.90 -7.21
C GLY A 178 -12.70 -21.45 -7.22
N TYR A 179 -11.92 -20.53 -6.65
CA TYR A 179 -12.14 -19.08 -6.78
C TYR A 179 -11.36 -18.53 -7.99
N ASP A 180 -11.48 -17.22 -8.23
CA ASP A 180 -10.73 -16.54 -9.29
C ASP A 180 -9.57 -15.70 -8.74
N THR A 181 -8.71 -15.23 -9.66
CA THR A 181 -7.54 -14.42 -9.29
C THR A 181 -7.91 -13.08 -8.66
N LEU A 182 -9.07 -12.51 -8.99
CA LEU A 182 -9.58 -11.31 -8.34
C LEU A 182 -9.93 -11.55 -6.87
N THR A 183 -10.58 -12.69 -6.54
CA THR A 183 -10.80 -13.07 -5.14
C THR A 183 -9.47 -13.20 -4.41
N GLY A 184 -8.47 -13.82 -5.03
CA GLY A 184 -7.12 -13.92 -4.48
C GLY A 184 -6.50 -12.56 -4.18
N ALA A 185 -6.43 -11.69 -5.18
CA ALA A 185 -5.90 -10.33 -5.02
C ALA A 185 -6.65 -9.54 -3.94
N ALA A 186 -7.98 -9.64 -3.92
CA ALA A 186 -8.83 -8.91 -2.98
C ALA A 186 -8.59 -9.32 -1.52
N VAL A 187 -8.32 -10.60 -1.25
CA VAL A 187 -8.04 -11.09 0.11
C VAL A 187 -6.82 -10.38 0.71
N LEU A 188 -5.74 -10.21 -0.06
CA LEU A 188 -4.56 -9.49 0.43
C LEU A 188 -4.75 -7.99 0.39
N LEU A 189 -5.16 -7.45 -0.77
CA LEU A 189 -5.25 -6.01 -1.01
C LEU A 189 -6.22 -5.36 -0.02
N LEU A 190 -7.45 -5.89 0.07
CA LEU A 190 -8.46 -5.33 0.98
C LEU A 190 -8.19 -5.72 2.43
N GLY A 191 -7.67 -6.91 2.70
CA GLY A 191 -7.30 -7.33 4.06
C GLY A 191 -6.27 -6.37 4.65
N CYS A 192 -5.12 -6.24 4.00
CA CYS A 192 -4.05 -5.38 4.46
C CYS A 192 -4.42 -3.89 4.41
N GLY A 193 -5.02 -3.43 3.31
CA GLY A 193 -5.36 -2.03 3.15
C GLY A 193 -6.45 -1.55 4.12
N ILE A 194 -7.44 -2.39 4.45
CA ILE A 194 -8.39 -2.07 5.53
C ILE A 194 -7.70 -2.04 6.89
N GLY A 195 -6.69 -2.91 7.10
CA GLY A 195 -5.78 -2.85 8.25
C GLY A 195 -5.14 -1.48 8.42
N VAL A 196 -4.60 -0.92 7.32
CA VAL A 196 -4.00 0.43 7.31
C VAL A 196 -5.05 1.53 7.51
N LEU A 197 -6.22 1.42 6.86
CA LEU A 197 -7.34 2.35 7.04
C LEU A 197 -7.77 2.46 8.51
N GLY A 198 -7.92 1.31 9.17
CA GLY A 198 -8.19 1.17 10.60
C GLY A 198 -6.92 0.98 11.43
N SER A 199 -5.84 1.68 11.08
CA SER A 199 -4.55 1.49 11.76
C SER A 199 -4.64 1.79 13.26
N THR A 200 -4.11 0.91 14.10
CA THR A 200 -4.17 1.06 15.56
C THR A 200 -2.83 1.52 16.11
N ILE A 201 -1.75 0.80 15.79
CA ILE A 201 -0.40 1.02 16.31
C ILE A 201 0.66 1.06 15.19
N ASN A 202 0.26 1.20 13.93
CA ASN A 202 1.16 1.27 12.79
C ASN A 202 2.13 2.46 12.92
N PRO A 203 3.45 2.24 13.04
CA PRO A 203 4.41 3.32 13.17
C PRO A 203 4.54 4.16 11.89
N PHE A 204 4.30 3.58 10.71
CA PHE A 204 4.43 4.25 9.41
C PHE A 204 3.28 5.20 9.06
N ALA A 205 2.17 5.15 9.80
CA ALA A 205 1.01 6.02 9.59
C ALA A 205 0.61 6.68 10.91
N THR A 206 0.06 5.90 11.83
CA THR A 206 -0.42 6.39 13.12
C THR A 206 0.72 6.92 13.99
N GLY A 207 1.87 6.24 14.02
CA GLY A 207 3.03 6.64 14.82
C GLY A 207 3.62 7.98 14.39
N ILE A 208 4.00 8.11 13.11
CA ILE A 208 4.50 9.37 12.55
C ILE A 208 3.51 10.52 12.78
N ALA A 209 2.23 10.29 12.47
CA ALA A 209 1.22 11.33 12.62
C ALA A 209 1.00 11.74 14.08
N SER A 210 0.99 10.77 15.01
CA SER A 210 0.87 11.04 16.45
C SER A 210 2.10 11.78 16.98
N GLY A 211 3.30 11.44 16.48
CA GLY A 211 4.54 12.12 16.83
C GLY A 211 4.52 13.62 16.47
N PHE A 212 4.15 13.97 15.24
CA PHE A 212 3.99 15.37 14.82
C PHE A 212 2.84 16.08 15.52
N ALA A 213 1.79 15.34 15.88
CA ALA A 213 0.68 15.87 16.66
C ALA A 213 1.03 16.05 18.15
N GLY A 214 2.17 15.57 18.63
CA GLY A 214 2.58 15.67 20.04
C GLY A 214 1.77 14.77 20.98
N ILE A 215 1.16 13.71 20.47
CA ILE A 215 0.32 12.78 21.24
C ILE A 215 0.87 11.35 21.25
N PRO A 216 0.59 10.55 22.30
CA PRO A 216 0.93 9.14 22.30
C PRO A 216 0.18 8.37 21.20
N ILE A 217 0.82 7.39 20.58
CA ILE A 217 0.21 6.53 19.54
C ILE A 217 -1.06 5.81 20.02
N SER A 218 -1.15 5.54 21.33
CA SER A 218 -2.30 4.90 21.96
C SER A 218 -3.54 5.80 22.06
N GLN A 219 -3.40 7.13 21.93
CA GLN A 219 -4.53 8.05 21.98
C GLN A 219 -5.38 7.88 20.70
N GLY A 220 -6.70 7.72 20.87
CA GLY A 220 -7.62 7.40 19.76
C GLY A 220 -7.70 5.91 19.39
N PHE A 221 -7.01 5.02 20.12
CA PHE A 221 -6.95 3.58 19.83
C PHE A 221 -8.33 2.92 19.69
N LEU A 222 -9.26 3.21 20.61
CA LEU A 222 -10.59 2.57 20.61
C LEU A 222 -11.38 2.89 19.34
N LEU A 223 -11.39 4.16 18.91
CA LEU A 223 -12.07 4.57 17.69
C LEU A 223 -11.47 3.87 16.47
N ARG A 224 -10.14 3.85 16.37
CA ARG A 224 -9.41 3.17 15.28
C ARG A 224 -9.70 1.66 15.25
N LEU A 225 -9.78 1.02 16.41
CA LEU A 225 -10.15 -0.38 16.54
C LEU A 225 -11.59 -0.64 16.08
N ILE A 226 -12.54 0.22 16.42
CA ILE A 226 -13.93 0.12 15.95
C ILE A 226 -13.99 0.28 14.43
N ILE A 227 -13.31 1.29 13.87
CA ILE A 227 -13.21 1.50 12.42
C ILE A 227 -12.64 0.24 11.75
N LEU A 228 -11.53 -0.30 12.27
CA LEU A 228 -10.91 -1.53 11.77
C LEU A 228 -11.90 -2.69 11.73
N LEU A 229 -12.55 -3.00 12.84
CA LEU A 229 -13.43 -4.16 12.96
C LEU A 229 -14.65 -4.05 12.03
N VAL A 230 -15.28 -2.87 11.96
CA VAL A 230 -16.47 -2.65 11.12
C VAL A 230 -16.09 -2.66 9.63
N CYS A 231 -15.03 -1.96 9.26
CA CYS A 231 -14.54 -1.94 7.88
C CYS A 231 -14.07 -3.33 7.43
N LEU A 232 -13.37 -4.08 8.30
CA LEU A 232 -12.92 -5.43 8.00
C LEU A 232 -14.10 -6.40 7.83
N ALA A 233 -15.12 -6.31 8.69
CA ALA A 233 -16.34 -7.10 8.55
C ALA A 233 -17.06 -6.80 7.22
N ALA A 234 -17.14 -5.52 6.83
CA ALA A 234 -17.70 -5.10 5.54
C ALA A 234 -16.88 -5.67 4.36
N GLY A 235 -15.55 -5.53 4.40
CA GLY A 235 -14.64 -6.06 3.40
C GLY A 235 -14.72 -7.59 3.24
N ILE A 236 -14.66 -8.32 4.36
CA ILE A 236 -14.82 -9.79 4.38
C ILE A 236 -16.15 -10.18 3.76
N THR A 237 -17.25 -9.54 4.17
CA THR A 237 -18.58 -9.85 3.66
C THR A 237 -18.68 -9.58 2.16
N PHE A 238 -18.08 -8.49 1.69
CA PHE A 238 -18.04 -8.11 0.28
C PHE A 238 -17.30 -9.15 -0.57
N VAL A 239 -16.07 -9.52 -0.18
CA VAL A 239 -15.26 -10.52 -0.88
C VAL A 239 -15.93 -11.89 -0.84
N MET A 240 -16.47 -12.29 0.31
CA MET A 240 -17.17 -13.56 0.46
C MET A 240 -18.40 -13.69 -0.44
N ARG A 241 -19.18 -12.61 -0.59
CA ARG A 241 -20.33 -12.58 -1.49
C ARG A 241 -19.91 -12.72 -2.95
N TYR A 242 -18.82 -12.06 -3.34
CA TYR A 242 -18.25 -12.18 -4.67
C TYR A 242 -17.73 -13.60 -4.94
N ALA A 243 -16.88 -14.11 -4.05
CA ALA A 243 -16.27 -15.43 -4.15
C ALA A 243 -17.32 -16.55 -4.20
N ALA A 244 -18.39 -16.46 -3.39
CA ALA A 244 -19.50 -17.42 -3.43
C ALA A 244 -20.27 -17.37 -4.76
N ARG A 245 -20.40 -16.19 -5.36
CA ARG A 245 -21.05 -16.03 -6.68
C ARG A 245 -20.21 -16.66 -7.78
N VAL A 246 -18.91 -16.38 -7.81
CA VAL A 246 -17.97 -16.96 -8.80
C VAL A 246 -17.85 -18.47 -8.67
N LYS A 247 -17.80 -19.00 -7.43
CA LYS A 247 -17.73 -20.43 -7.18
C LYS A 247 -19.01 -21.18 -7.61
N ARG A 248 -20.18 -20.51 -7.55
CA ARG A 248 -21.45 -21.07 -8.04
C ARG A 248 -21.59 -20.96 -9.55
N ASP A 249 -21.16 -19.84 -10.12
CA ASP A 249 -21.24 -19.54 -11.55
C ASP A 249 -19.95 -18.82 -11.98
N PRO A 250 -19.00 -19.52 -12.64
CA PRO A 250 -17.76 -18.93 -13.11
C PRO A 250 -17.96 -17.73 -14.03
N ALA A 251 -19.05 -17.66 -14.79
CA ALA A 251 -19.35 -16.56 -15.70
C ALA A 251 -19.61 -15.22 -14.97
N ALA A 252 -19.90 -15.27 -13.66
CA ALA A 252 -20.05 -14.10 -12.83
C ALA A 252 -18.71 -13.46 -12.42
N SER A 253 -17.56 -14.07 -12.75
CA SER A 253 -16.24 -13.50 -12.51
C SER A 253 -16.03 -12.23 -13.35
N ALA A 254 -15.39 -11.23 -12.75
CA ALA A 254 -15.02 -9.99 -13.46
C ALA A 254 -13.84 -10.24 -14.40
N VAL A 255 -13.14 -11.36 -14.23
CA VAL A 255 -12.00 -11.81 -15.05
C VAL A 255 -12.32 -13.13 -15.77
N TYR A 256 -13.60 -13.40 -16.02
CA TYR A 256 -14.06 -14.66 -16.63
C TYR A 256 -13.42 -14.96 -17.99
N ASP A 257 -13.30 -13.97 -18.86
CA ASP A 257 -12.67 -14.09 -20.19
C ASP A 257 -11.16 -14.40 -20.11
N MET A 258 -10.53 -14.19 -18.96
CA MET A 258 -9.12 -14.51 -18.70
C MET A 258 -8.97 -15.80 -17.87
N LYS A 259 -10.07 -16.49 -17.55
CA LYS A 259 -10.06 -17.60 -16.60
C LYS A 259 -9.11 -18.73 -17.02
N ALA A 260 -9.19 -19.20 -18.26
CA ALA A 260 -8.35 -20.32 -18.72
C ALA A 260 -6.85 -20.00 -18.61
N ASP A 261 -6.45 -18.82 -19.06
CA ASP A 261 -5.05 -18.37 -19.00
C ASP A 261 -4.58 -18.17 -17.55
N ASN A 262 -5.46 -17.68 -16.68
CA ASN A 262 -5.15 -17.46 -15.27
C ASN A 262 -5.06 -18.78 -14.50
N ASP A 263 -6.00 -19.70 -14.72
CA ASP A 263 -5.97 -21.05 -14.14
C ASP A 263 -4.69 -21.78 -14.55
N ALA A 264 -4.27 -21.68 -15.82
CA ALA A 264 -3.03 -22.27 -16.29
C ALA A 264 -1.78 -21.64 -15.65
N HIS A 265 -1.76 -20.32 -15.48
CA HIS A 265 -0.62 -19.60 -14.88
C HIS A 265 -0.45 -19.88 -13.38
N PHE A 266 -1.57 -19.95 -12.65
CA PHE A 266 -1.58 -20.23 -11.21
C PHE A 266 -1.79 -21.71 -10.88
N HIS A 267 -1.68 -22.59 -11.88
CA HIS A 267 -1.86 -24.01 -11.70
C HIS A 267 -0.79 -24.57 -10.75
N LEU A 268 -1.23 -25.12 -9.63
CA LEU A 268 -0.38 -25.94 -8.78
C LEU A 268 -0.29 -27.32 -9.43
N SER A 269 0.92 -27.77 -9.80
CA SER A 269 1.08 -29.12 -10.34
C SER A 269 0.58 -30.18 -9.34
N ASP A 270 0.03 -31.28 -9.83
CA ASP A 270 -0.45 -32.39 -8.99
C ASP A 270 0.66 -32.97 -8.09
N GLU A 271 1.91 -32.85 -8.51
CA GLU A 271 3.09 -33.19 -7.70
C GLU A 271 3.33 -32.20 -6.56
N ALA A 272 3.08 -30.90 -6.76
CA ALA A 272 3.19 -29.88 -5.71
C ALA A 272 2.07 -29.97 -4.68
N SER A 273 0.86 -30.35 -5.10
CA SER A 273 -0.30 -30.55 -4.21
C SER A 273 -0.25 -31.87 -3.44
N SER A 274 0.48 -32.88 -3.93
CA SER A 274 0.76 -34.15 -3.25
C SER A 274 2.09 -34.19 -2.49
N ALA A 275 2.95 -33.17 -2.63
CA ALA A 275 4.24 -33.09 -1.96
C ALA A 275 4.10 -33.18 -0.44
N ALA A 276 4.68 -34.22 0.16
CA ALA A 276 4.66 -34.39 1.60
C ALA A 276 5.43 -33.26 2.30
N LEU A 277 4.80 -32.66 3.32
CA LEU A 277 5.45 -31.65 4.15
C LEU A 277 6.52 -32.30 5.05
N THR A 278 7.76 -32.35 4.54
CA THR A 278 8.92 -32.90 5.24
C THR A 278 9.28 -32.09 6.49
N GLY A 279 10.04 -32.67 7.42
CA GLY A 279 10.54 -31.95 8.59
C GLY A 279 11.38 -30.72 8.20
N ARG A 280 12.11 -30.83 7.09
CA ARG A 280 12.87 -29.73 6.50
C ARG A 280 11.97 -28.61 5.98
N HIS A 281 10.91 -28.93 5.25
CA HIS A 281 9.93 -27.92 4.81
C HIS A 281 9.31 -27.21 6.00
N LYS A 282 8.97 -27.93 7.08
CA LYS A 282 8.47 -27.30 8.32
C LYS A 282 9.49 -26.35 8.93
N LEU A 283 10.77 -26.74 8.99
CA LEU A 283 11.83 -25.88 9.50
C LEU A 283 11.99 -24.61 8.65
N ILE A 284 12.04 -24.74 7.32
CA ILE A 284 12.12 -23.61 6.40
C ILE A 284 10.91 -22.67 6.57
N LEU A 285 9.69 -23.22 6.61
CA LEU A 285 8.48 -22.43 6.86
C LEU A 285 8.49 -21.76 8.24
N SER A 286 9.08 -22.39 9.25
CA SER A 286 9.21 -21.80 10.59
C SER A 286 10.20 -20.64 10.58
N VAL A 287 11.33 -20.78 9.89
CA VAL A 287 12.32 -19.70 9.72
C VAL A 287 11.75 -18.56 8.87
N PHE A 288 10.99 -18.89 7.83
CA PHE A 288 10.24 -17.93 7.04
C PHE A 288 9.24 -17.13 7.89
N GLY A 289 8.42 -17.80 8.71
CA GLY A 289 7.51 -17.12 9.63
C GLY A 289 8.23 -16.32 10.71
N LEU A 290 9.36 -16.82 11.21
CA LEU A 290 10.20 -16.12 12.18
C LEU A 290 10.72 -14.78 11.64
N ALA A 291 11.03 -14.69 10.34
CA ALA A 291 11.46 -13.43 9.73
C ALA A 291 10.43 -12.30 9.95
N PHE A 292 9.14 -12.59 9.74
CA PHE A 292 8.06 -11.63 9.96
C PHE A 292 7.84 -11.32 11.44
N VAL A 293 7.99 -12.31 12.33
CA VAL A 293 7.89 -12.08 13.79
C VAL A 293 9.01 -11.17 14.28
N VAL A 294 10.26 -11.40 13.82
CA VAL A 294 11.41 -10.57 14.17
C VAL A 294 11.25 -9.15 13.63
N MET A 295 10.79 -9.00 12.39
CA MET A 295 10.48 -7.70 11.81
C MET A 295 9.39 -6.97 12.61
N MET A 296 8.26 -7.63 12.90
CA MET A 296 7.16 -7.07 13.68
C MET A 296 7.64 -6.64 15.07
N TYR A 297 8.49 -7.44 15.71
CA TYR A 297 9.11 -7.08 16.99
C TYR A 297 10.01 -5.84 16.89
N GLY A 298 10.82 -5.72 15.83
CA GLY A 298 11.75 -4.61 15.67
C GLY A 298 11.08 -3.26 15.36
N VAL A 299 9.94 -3.29 14.68
CA VAL A 299 9.22 -2.11 14.19
C VAL A 299 8.24 -1.55 15.22
N ILE A 300 7.60 -2.39 16.03
CA ILE A 300 6.60 -1.94 17.01
C ILE A 300 7.26 -1.10 18.12
N PRO A 301 6.76 0.12 18.40
CA PRO A 301 7.26 0.97 19.48
C PRO A 301 6.71 0.54 20.84
N TRP A 302 7.24 -0.56 21.39
CA TRP A 302 6.75 -1.17 22.64
C TRP A 302 6.71 -0.21 23.84
N SER A 303 7.72 0.64 23.97
CA SER A 303 7.82 1.69 25.00
C SER A 303 6.63 2.64 24.99
N ASP A 304 6.19 3.06 23.80
CA ASP A 304 5.13 4.05 23.61
C ASP A 304 3.74 3.45 23.89
N LEU A 305 3.66 2.11 23.88
CA LEU A 305 2.49 1.34 24.28
C LEU A 305 2.46 1.04 25.79
N GLY A 306 3.47 1.48 26.56
CA GLY A 306 3.60 1.17 27.97
C GLY A 306 3.92 -0.30 28.27
N ILE A 307 4.43 -1.04 27.27
CA ILE A 307 4.80 -2.45 27.40
C ILE A 307 6.29 -2.51 27.78
N PRO A 308 6.70 -3.25 28.83
CA PRO A 308 8.09 -3.30 29.30
C PRO A 308 8.97 -4.23 28.42
N LEU A 309 8.94 -4.01 27.10
CA LEU A 309 9.80 -4.66 26.11
C LEU A 309 10.71 -3.61 25.46
N PRO A 310 11.95 -3.96 25.09
CA PRO A 310 12.85 -3.00 24.46
C PRO A 310 12.42 -2.69 23.02
N THR A 311 12.27 -1.39 22.72
CA THR A 311 11.99 -0.89 21.37
C THR A 311 13.28 -0.83 20.56
N LEU A 312 13.29 -1.48 19.38
CA LEU A 312 14.46 -1.50 18.50
C LEU A 312 14.49 -0.37 17.46
N TRP A 313 13.37 0.33 17.26
CA TRP A 313 13.24 1.45 16.30
C TRP A 313 13.70 1.09 14.88
N TRP A 314 13.40 -0.13 14.43
CA TRP A 314 13.77 -0.56 13.09
C TRP A 314 13.00 0.21 12.03
N TRP A 315 13.71 0.58 10.96
CA TRP A 315 13.14 1.14 9.75
C TRP A 315 13.46 0.25 8.54
N PHE A 316 13.23 0.75 7.33
CA PHE A 316 13.46 -0.01 6.10
C PHE A 316 14.87 -0.62 6.00
N PRO A 317 15.98 0.05 6.36
CA PRO A 317 17.31 -0.54 6.30
C PRO A 317 17.48 -1.80 7.16
N GLU A 318 17.06 -1.76 8.43
CA GLU A 318 17.16 -2.89 9.36
C GLU A 318 16.25 -4.04 8.93
N MET A 319 15.03 -3.73 8.48
CA MET A 319 14.11 -4.73 7.95
C MET A 319 14.68 -5.41 6.70
N THR A 320 15.27 -4.62 5.79
CA THR A 320 15.93 -5.12 4.57
C THR A 320 17.08 -6.07 4.93
N ALA A 321 17.95 -5.66 5.86
CA ALA A 321 19.05 -6.50 6.33
C ALA A 321 18.56 -7.81 6.98
N SER A 322 17.46 -7.74 7.75
CA SER A 322 16.83 -8.91 8.35
C SER A 322 16.35 -9.90 7.29
N PHE A 323 15.57 -9.46 6.29
CA PHE A 323 15.11 -10.36 5.22
C PHE A 323 16.25 -10.94 4.39
N LEU A 324 17.31 -10.17 4.15
CA LEU A 324 18.52 -10.67 3.49
C LEU A 324 19.17 -11.80 4.32
N LEU A 325 19.34 -11.60 5.63
CA LEU A 325 19.84 -12.63 6.54
C LEU A 325 18.97 -13.89 6.49
N PHE A 326 17.65 -13.74 6.60
CA PHE A 326 16.74 -14.87 6.56
C PHE A 326 16.72 -15.59 5.20
N ALA A 327 16.90 -14.86 4.09
CA ALA A 327 17.06 -15.47 2.76
C ALA A 327 18.30 -16.39 2.74
N ILE A 328 19.44 -15.91 3.26
CA ILE A 328 20.66 -16.70 3.37
C ILE A 328 20.44 -17.93 4.25
N LEU A 329 19.83 -17.76 5.43
CA LEU A 329 19.53 -18.86 6.35
C LEU A 329 18.62 -19.92 5.69
N ILE A 330 17.59 -19.50 4.98
CA ILE A 330 16.68 -20.41 4.27
C ILE A 330 17.42 -21.12 3.14
N GLY A 331 18.27 -20.44 2.37
CA GLY A 331 19.08 -21.08 1.33
C GLY A 331 20.02 -22.15 1.90
N LEU A 332 20.65 -21.87 3.04
CA LEU A 332 21.50 -22.85 3.76
C LEU A 332 20.70 -24.04 4.27
N LEU A 333 19.53 -23.81 4.88
CA LEU A 333 18.62 -24.88 5.31
C LEU A 333 18.06 -25.67 4.12
N GLY A 334 17.88 -24.99 2.99
CA GLY A 334 17.57 -25.48 1.65
C GLY A 334 18.71 -26.24 0.99
N ARG A 335 19.93 -26.27 1.59
CA ARG A 335 21.15 -26.89 1.04
C ARG A 335 21.38 -26.48 -0.41
N MET A 336 21.00 -25.25 -0.71
CA MET A 336 21.21 -24.67 -2.03
C MET A 336 22.69 -24.44 -2.22
N ARG A 337 23.19 -24.67 -3.43
CA ARG A 337 24.55 -24.25 -3.79
C ARG A 337 24.55 -22.72 -3.91
N GLU A 338 25.70 -22.09 -3.73
CA GLU A 338 25.81 -20.62 -3.77
C GLU A 338 25.17 -20.02 -5.04
N GLY A 339 25.54 -20.53 -6.23
CA GLY A 339 24.93 -20.05 -7.47
C GLY A 339 23.41 -20.24 -7.57
N GLU A 340 22.87 -21.32 -6.99
CA GLU A 340 21.43 -21.56 -6.96
C GLU A 340 20.70 -20.60 -6.02
N LEU A 341 21.32 -20.28 -4.87
CA LEU A 341 20.81 -19.29 -3.93
C LEU A 341 20.78 -17.91 -4.57
N THR A 342 21.90 -17.50 -5.19
CA THR A 342 22.03 -16.20 -5.86
C THR A 342 21.04 -16.07 -7.02
N GLU A 343 20.91 -17.10 -7.87
CA GLU A 343 19.92 -17.12 -8.96
C GLU A 343 18.49 -16.98 -8.43
N ALA A 344 18.11 -17.79 -7.44
CA ALA A 344 16.77 -17.73 -6.85
C ALA A 344 16.47 -16.37 -6.18
N PHE A 345 17.47 -15.75 -5.55
CA PHE A 345 17.33 -14.43 -4.95
C PHE A 345 17.16 -13.34 -6.02
N VAL A 346 17.97 -13.36 -7.08
CA VAL A 346 17.88 -12.39 -8.17
C VAL A 346 16.56 -12.53 -8.93
N ASP A 347 16.12 -13.75 -9.21
CA ASP A 347 14.84 -14.01 -9.87
C ASP A 347 13.66 -13.50 -9.03
N GLY A 348 13.67 -13.78 -7.72
CA GLY A 348 12.66 -13.25 -6.81
C GLY A 348 12.66 -11.71 -6.75
N GLY A 349 13.83 -11.08 -6.74
CA GLY A 349 13.95 -9.62 -6.78
C GLY A 349 13.47 -9.02 -8.10
N ARG A 350 13.69 -9.71 -9.23
CA ARG A 350 13.23 -9.31 -10.57
C ARG A 350 11.71 -9.25 -10.64
N ASP A 351 11.00 -10.17 -10.01
CA ASP A 351 9.54 -10.20 -9.99
C ASP A 351 8.93 -8.96 -9.31
N LEU A 352 9.66 -8.33 -8.37
CA LEU A 352 9.22 -7.12 -7.67
C LEU A 352 9.86 -5.82 -8.18
N LEU A 353 10.77 -5.88 -9.16
CA LEU A 353 11.43 -4.71 -9.73
C LEU A 353 10.43 -3.68 -10.29
N GLY A 354 9.39 -4.15 -10.97
CA GLY A 354 8.35 -3.28 -11.50
C GLY A 354 7.63 -2.48 -10.40
N VAL A 355 7.41 -3.09 -9.23
CA VAL A 355 6.79 -2.40 -8.09
C VAL A 355 7.74 -1.35 -7.51
N ALA A 356 9.01 -1.71 -7.33
CA ALA A 356 10.03 -0.80 -6.83
C ALA A 356 10.18 0.46 -7.71
N LEU A 357 10.11 0.30 -9.03
CA LEU A 357 10.13 1.43 -9.98
C LEU A 357 8.89 2.32 -9.87
N ILE A 358 7.71 1.73 -9.68
CA ILE A 358 6.46 2.48 -9.47
C ILE A 358 6.56 3.42 -8.27
N ILE A 359 7.21 2.97 -7.18
CA ILE A 359 7.40 3.79 -5.97
C ILE A 359 8.22 5.04 -6.25
N GLY A 360 9.34 4.91 -6.97
CA GLY A 360 10.17 6.06 -7.35
C GLY A 360 9.40 7.06 -8.23
N ILE A 361 8.61 6.58 -9.19
CA ILE A 361 7.76 7.44 -10.02
C ILE A 361 6.69 8.14 -9.18
N ALA A 362 6.02 7.41 -8.28
CA ALA A 362 4.98 7.97 -7.41
C ALA A 362 5.55 9.05 -6.48
N ARG A 363 6.72 8.82 -5.86
CA ARG A 363 7.41 9.84 -5.05
C ARG A 363 7.84 11.05 -5.88
N GLY A 364 8.13 10.86 -7.17
CA GLY A 364 8.44 11.93 -8.11
C GLY A 364 7.33 12.99 -8.25
N ILE A 365 6.06 12.61 -8.04
CA ILE A 365 4.93 13.56 -8.01
C ILE A 365 5.15 14.58 -6.87
N THR A 366 5.48 14.09 -5.68
CA THR A 366 5.74 14.95 -4.51
C THR A 366 7.02 15.78 -4.69
N VAL A 367 8.04 15.26 -5.39
CA VAL A 367 9.24 16.04 -5.74
C VAL A 367 8.87 17.28 -6.56
N ILE A 368 8.02 17.11 -7.59
CA ILE A 368 7.56 18.24 -8.43
C ILE A 368 6.81 19.27 -7.60
N MET A 369 5.93 18.82 -6.70
CA MET A 369 5.17 19.71 -5.84
C MET A 369 6.05 20.49 -4.86
N ASN A 370 7.00 19.82 -4.21
CA ASN A 370 7.93 20.43 -3.26
C ASN A 370 8.90 21.41 -3.94
N ASN A 371 9.54 20.99 -5.03
CA ASN A 371 10.42 21.89 -5.79
C ASN A 371 9.66 23.06 -6.43
N GLY A 372 8.36 22.85 -6.70
CA GLY A 372 7.42 23.86 -7.15
C GLY A 372 6.94 24.82 -6.06
N GLN A 373 7.20 24.51 -4.79
CA GLN A 373 6.71 25.22 -3.61
C GLN A 373 5.19 25.37 -3.59
N ILE A 374 4.46 24.37 -4.10
CA ILE A 374 2.99 24.39 -4.12
C ILE A 374 2.36 23.50 -3.04
N THR A 375 3.16 22.67 -2.35
CA THR A 375 2.69 21.79 -1.28
C THR A 375 2.07 22.62 -0.13
N ASP A 376 2.79 23.64 0.33
CA ASP A 376 2.35 24.49 1.44
C ASP A 376 1.11 25.32 1.09
N THR A 377 1.00 25.80 -0.15
CA THR A 377 -0.20 26.48 -0.66
C THR A 377 -1.43 25.58 -0.61
N VAL A 378 -1.29 24.32 -1.03
CA VAL A 378 -2.39 23.35 -0.98
C VAL A 378 -2.78 23.06 0.47
N LEU A 379 -1.81 22.96 1.38
CA LEU A 379 -2.07 22.80 2.81
C LEU A 379 -2.74 24.04 3.43
N HIS A 380 -2.35 25.24 3.02
CA HIS A 380 -2.99 26.48 3.46
C HIS A 380 -4.44 26.59 3.00
N TRP A 381 -4.77 26.16 1.78
CA TRP A 381 -6.17 26.08 1.35
C TRP A 381 -6.99 25.09 2.19
N ALA A 382 -6.38 23.99 2.62
CA ALA A 382 -7.00 23.06 3.55
C ALA A 382 -7.18 23.66 4.96
N GLU A 383 -6.21 24.44 5.45
CA GLU A 383 -6.32 25.21 6.70
C GLU A 383 -7.50 26.22 6.64
N LEU A 384 -7.57 27.02 5.57
CA LEU A 384 -8.66 27.99 5.36
C LEU A 384 -10.04 27.33 5.30
N ALA A 385 -10.14 26.15 4.69
CA ALA A 385 -11.39 25.38 4.63
C ALA A 385 -11.84 24.86 6.01
N LEU A 386 -10.93 24.76 6.98
CA LEU A 386 -11.18 24.25 8.33
C LEU A 386 -11.40 25.34 9.39
N GLY A 387 -11.03 26.60 9.12
CA GLY A 387 -11.02 27.67 10.12
C GLY A 387 -12.37 28.01 10.78
N ASP A 388 -13.49 27.83 10.07
CA ASP A 388 -14.83 28.25 10.53
C ASP A 388 -15.82 27.07 10.76
N VAL A 389 -15.34 25.83 10.82
CA VAL A 389 -16.22 24.65 11.02
C VAL A 389 -16.29 24.21 12.49
N GLY A 390 -17.51 23.97 12.98
CA GLY A 390 -17.71 23.40 14.32
C GLY A 390 -17.12 21.99 14.48
N ALA A 391 -16.81 21.57 15.71
CA ALA A 391 -16.04 20.37 16.03
C ALA A 391 -16.50 19.07 15.33
N ALA A 392 -17.81 18.82 15.23
CA ALA A 392 -18.34 17.64 14.52
C ALA A 392 -18.15 17.72 12.99
N ALA A 393 -18.27 18.92 12.41
CA ALA A 393 -17.99 19.14 11.00
C ALA A 393 -16.48 19.09 10.71
N PHE A 394 -15.64 19.52 11.65
CA PHE A 394 -14.18 19.54 11.51
C PHE A 394 -13.62 18.15 11.16
N SER A 395 -13.97 17.10 11.90
CA SER A 395 -13.48 15.74 11.65
C SER A 395 -13.89 15.20 10.27
N ILE A 396 -15.09 15.55 9.81
CA ILE A 396 -15.61 15.12 8.49
C ILE A 396 -14.96 15.91 7.36
N VAL A 397 -14.84 17.23 7.51
CA VAL A 397 -14.16 18.09 6.53
C VAL A 397 -12.69 17.72 6.43
N MET A 398 -12.03 17.46 7.55
CA MET A 398 -10.65 17.02 7.60
C MET A 398 -10.45 15.68 6.90
N TYR A 399 -11.31 14.68 7.16
CA TYR A 399 -11.31 13.43 6.41
C TYR A 399 -11.48 13.68 4.89
N ALA A 400 -12.42 14.55 4.50
CA ALA A 400 -12.67 14.88 3.11
C ALA A 400 -11.50 15.60 2.44
N LEU A 401 -10.76 16.45 3.17
CA LEU A 401 -9.55 17.14 2.70
C LEU A 401 -8.39 16.18 2.53
N PHE A 402 -8.25 15.19 3.40
CA PHE A 402 -7.21 14.18 3.27
C PHE A 402 -7.41 13.22 2.10
N LEU A 403 -8.64 13.05 1.55
CA LEU A 403 -8.87 12.21 0.37
C LEU A 403 -8.11 12.70 -0.89
N PRO A 404 -8.29 13.95 -1.38
CA PRO A 404 -7.52 14.45 -2.52
C PRO A 404 -6.04 14.59 -2.19
N LEU A 405 -5.68 14.97 -0.95
CA LEU A 405 -4.27 15.03 -0.54
C LEU A 405 -3.60 13.66 -0.62
N SER A 406 -4.29 12.59 -0.19
CA SER A 406 -3.79 11.21 -0.29
C SER A 406 -3.71 10.70 -1.74
N PHE A 407 -4.49 11.28 -2.65
CA PHE A 407 -4.32 11.00 -4.08
C PHE A 407 -3.00 11.58 -4.62
N LEU A 408 -2.68 12.81 -4.21
CA LEU A 408 -1.47 13.54 -4.62
C LEU A 408 -0.21 13.04 -3.91
N ILE A 409 -0.32 12.72 -2.62
CA ILE A 409 0.73 12.21 -1.74
C ILE A 409 0.29 10.83 -1.24
N PRO A 410 0.48 9.77 -2.06
CA PRO A 410 -0.01 8.41 -1.75
C PRO A 410 0.70 7.76 -0.56
N SER A 411 1.92 8.20 -0.24
CA SER A 411 2.66 7.74 0.93
C SER A 411 1.99 8.24 2.20
N SER A 412 1.48 7.31 3.02
CA SER A 412 0.93 7.67 4.34
C SER A 412 1.97 8.44 5.14
N SER A 413 3.14 7.85 5.43
CA SER A 413 4.22 8.53 6.16
C SER A 413 4.57 9.92 5.62
N GLY A 414 4.75 10.04 4.29
CA GLY A 414 5.05 11.32 3.66
C GLY A 414 3.95 12.37 3.81
N LEU A 415 2.69 11.98 3.70
CA LEU A 415 1.55 12.87 3.92
C LEU A 415 1.44 13.31 5.39
N ALA A 416 1.74 12.42 6.34
CA ALA A 416 1.75 12.78 7.76
C ALA A 416 2.82 13.85 8.05
N THR A 417 4.05 13.68 7.54
CA THR A 417 5.15 14.61 7.75
C THR A 417 4.84 16.03 7.30
N VAL A 418 4.17 16.20 6.16
CA VAL A 418 3.87 17.54 5.64
C VAL A 418 2.61 18.14 6.24
N ALA A 419 1.59 17.32 6.55
CA ALA A 419 0.28 17.84 6.94
C ALA A 419 0.09 17.99 8.45
N MET A 420 0.66 17.09 9.26
CA MET A 420 0.38 17.05 10.70
C MET A 420 0.87 18.27 11.48
N PRO A 421 2.06 18.86 11.19
CA PRO A 421 2.50 20.03 11.92
C PRO A 421 1.59 21.26 11.73
N ILE A 422 0.78 21.29 10.67
CA ILE A 422 -0.20 22.35 10.41
C ILE A 422 -1.57 21.96 10.98
N MET A 423 -2.04 20.75 10.64
CA MET A 423 -3.41 20.32 10.95
C MET A 423 -3.62 20.01 12.43
N ALA A 424 -2.60 19.50 13.14
CA ALA A 424 -2.73 19.15 14.55
C ALA A 424 -2.82 20.40 15.46
N PRO A 425 -1.99 21.46 15.29
CA PRO A 425 -2.20 22.70 16.04
C PRO A 425 -3.50 23.41 15.68
N LEU A 426 -3.93 23.38 14.40
CA LEU A 426 -5.21 23.96 13.98
C LEU A 426 -6.38 23.29 14.70
N ALA A 427 -6.36 21.96 14.81
CA ALA A 427 -7.35 21.22 15.59
C ALA A 427 -7.35 21.67 17.06
N SER A 428 -6.18 21.84 17.67
CA SER A 428 -6.05 22.33 19.04
C SER A 428 -6.65 23.74 19.21
N PHE A 429 -6.46 24.64 18.25
CA PHE A 429 -7.03 25.99 18.28
C PHE A 429 -8.57 25.96 18.26
N LEU A 430 -9.14 25.03 17.49
CA LEU A 430 -10.58 24.84 17.36
C LEU A 430 -11.18 23.94 18.47
N GLY A 431 -10.38 23.55 19.46
CA GLY A 431 -10.81 22.69 20.58
C GLY A 431 -11.09 21.24 20.18
N VAL A 432 -10.56 20.78 19.04
CA VAL A 432 -10.70 19.41 18.56
C VAL A 432 -9.47 18.58 18.98
N PRO A 433 -9.66 17.39 19.57
CA PRO A 433 -8.56 16.49 19.91
C PRO A 433 -7.73 16.07 18.70
N GLN A 434 -6.42 16.11 18.86
CA GLN A 434 -5.47 15.80 17.81
C GLN A 434 -5.53 14.32 17.36
N ASP A 435 -5.99 13.40 18.22
CA ASP A 435 -6.14 12.00 17.84
C ASP A 435 -7.25 11.76 16.80
N LEU A 436 -8.24 12.67 16.72
CA LEU A 436 -9.22 12.70 15.63
C LEU A 436 -8.60 13.16 14.31
N VAL A 437 -7.63 14.08 14.34
CA VAL A 437 -6.84 14.48 13.15
C VAL A 437 -6.09 13.28 12.61
N VAL A 438 -5.35 12.61 13.48
CA VAL A 438 -4.60 11.40 13.12
C VAL A 438 -5.52 10.33 12.55
N THR A 439 -6.68 10.10 13.18
CA THR A 439 -7.65 9.09 12.74
C THR A 439 -8.27 9.44 11.38
N ALA A 440 -8.68 10.70 11.17
CA ALA A 440 -9.24 11.16 9.90
C ALA A 440 -8.23 11.02 8.76
N TYR A 441 -6.98 11.45 8.99
CA TYR A 441 -5.88 11.32 8.04
C TYR A 441 -5.61 9.86 7.65
N GLN A 442 -5.38 8.97 8.63
CA GLN A 442 -4.97 7.60 8.32
C GLN A 442 -6.09 6.84 7.62
N SER A 443 -7.36 7.10 7.97
CA SER A 443 -8.48 6.43 7.36
C SER A 443 -8.76 6.96 5.96
N ALA A 444 -8.56 8.25 5.71
CA ALA A 444 -8.64 8.82 4.36
C ALA A 444 -7.51 8.28 3.47
N SER A 445 -6.27 8.32 3.97
CA SER A 445 -5.10 7.77 3.28
C SER A 445 -5.25 6.28 2.99
N GLY A 446 -5.65 5.50 3.98
CA GLY A 446 -5.90 4.07 3.83
C GLY A 446 -7.02 3.77 2.83
N LEU A 447 -8.13 4.52 2.82
CA LEU A 447 -9.18 4.35 1.82
C LEU A 447 -8.68 4.62 0.40
N MET A 448 -7.94 5.71 0.19
CA MET A 448 -7.41 6.04 -1.13
C MET A 448 -6.41 4.98 -1.60
N ASN A 449 -5.56 4.50 -0.70
CA ASN A 449 -4.58 3.45 -0.97
C ASN A 449 -5.19 2.06 -1.28
N LEU A 450 -6.51 1.90 -1.24
CA LEU A 450 -7.20 0.70 -1.74
C LEU A 450 -7.44 0.71 -3.25
N PHE A 451 -7.36 1.85 -3.93
CA PHE A 451 -7.75 1.91 -5.33
C PHE A 451 -6.98 2.90 -6.19
N ILE A 452 -6.25 3.86 -5.63
CA ILE A 452 -5.56 4.85 -6.45
C ILE A 452 -4.44 4.19 -7.27
N PRO A 453 -4.26 4.60 -8.54
CA PRO A 453 -3.20 4.05 -9.40
C PRO A 453 -1.80 4.52 -8.97
N THR A 454 -1.72 5.50 -8.06
CA THR A 454 -0.50 5.96 -7.40
C THR A 454 -0.04 5.05 -6.27
N SER A 455 -0.88 4.11 -5.80
CA SER A 455 -0.50 3.10 -4.81
C SER A 455 0.26 1.96 -5.48
N ALA A 456 1.53 1.82 -5.12
CA ALA A 456 2.39 0.76 -5.63
C ALA A 456 1.87 -0.64 -5.26
N VAL A 457 1.28 -0.79 -4.08
CA VAL A 457 0.70 -2.05 -3.61
C VAL A 457 -0.52 -2.45 -4.44
N VAL A 458 -1.41 -1.50 -4.75
CA VAL A 458 -2.57 -1.76 -5.62
C VAL A 458 -2.11 -2.19 -7.00
N MET A 459 -1.23 -1.41 -7.63
CA MET A 459 -0.80 -1.69 -9.00
C MET A 459 0.07 -2.94 -9.11
N GLY A 460 0.99 -3.14 -8.16
CA GLY A 460 1.83 -4.33 -8.07
C GLY A 460 1.02 -5.59 -7.81
N GLY A 461 0.10 -5.55 -6.83
CA GLY A 461 -0.74 -6.68 -6.49
C GLY A 461 -1.68 -7.10 -7.63
N LEU A 462 -2.27 -6.13 -8.33
CA LEU A 462 -3.11 -6.40 -9.50
C LEU A 462 -2.30 -6.92 -10.70
N ALA A 463 -1.06 -6.44 -10.87
CA ALA A 463 -0.16 -6.94 -11.90
C ALA A 463 0.20 -8.42 -11.65
N ILE A 464 0.61 -8.76 -10.42
CA ILE A 464 0.86 -10.14 -10.01
C ILE A 464 -0.38 -10.99 -10.24
N ALA A 465 -1.56 -10.50 -9.86
CA ALA A 465 -2.83 -11.21 -10.01
C ALA A 465 -3.37 -11.30 -11.44
N ARG A 466 -2.72 -10.64 -12.40
CA ARG A 466 -3.18 -10.50 -13.80
C ARG A 466 -4.61 -9.95 -13.88
N VAL A 467 -4.95 -9.01 -12.98
CA VAL A 467 -6.25 -8.34 -12.93
C VAL A 467 -6.13 -6.95 -13.56
N PRO A 468 -6.86 -6.64 -14.64
CA PRO A 468 -6.86 -5.30 -15.19
C PRO A 468 -7.41 -4.27 -14.18
N TYR A 469 -6.65 -3.19 -13.94
CA TYR A 469 -7.01 -2.13 -12.99
C TYR A 469 -8.43 -1.59 -13.17
N GLY A 470 -8.85 -1.35 -14.42
CA GLY A 470 -10.20 -0.88 -14.71
C GLY A 470 -11.33 -1.80 -14.25
N ARG A 471 -11.10 -3.12 -14.25
CA ARG A 471 -12.08 -4.10 -13.78
C ARG A 471 -12.11 -4.15 -12.27
N TYR A 472 -10.94 -4.12 -11.65
CA TYR A 472 -10.81 -4.00 -10.21
C TYR A 472 -11.54 -2.75 -9.70
N LEU A 473 -11.28 -1.58 -10.28
CA LEU A 473 -11.89 -0.32 -9.86
C LEU A 473 -13.42 -0.36 -9.92
N ARG A 474 -14.00 -0.84 -11.02
CA ARG A 474 -15.46 -0.99 -11.16
C ARG A 474 -16.03 -1.97 -10.14
N TRP A 475 -15.29 -3.04 -9.84
CA TRP A 475 -15.71 -4.06 -8.90
C TRP A 475 -15.65 -3.57 -7.45
N VAL A 476 -14.56 -2.92 -7.04
CA VAL A 476 -14.34 -2.50 -5.64
C VAL A 476 -15.13 -1.25 -5.26
N TRP A 477 -15.57 -0.44 -6.23
CA TRP A 477 -16.24 0.84 -6.00
C TRP A 477 -17.39 0.82 -4.96
N PRO A 478 -18.32 -0.16 -4.96
CA PRO A 478 -19.37 -0.22 -3.95
C PRO A 478 -18.82 -0.42 -2.53
N LEU A 479 -17.73 -1.18 -2.37
CA LEU A 479 -17.07 -1.35 -1.09
C LEU A 479 -16.42 -0.03 -0.64
N LEU A 480 -15.72 0.68 -1.52
CA LEU A 480 -15.10 1.96 -1.19
C LEU A 480 -16.12 2.97 -0.64
N ALA A 481 -17.31 3.03 -1.26
CA ALA A 481 -18.41 3.88 -0.78
C ALA A 481 -18.91 3.46 0.61
N ILE A 482 -19.02 2.16 0.88
CA ILE A 482 -19.39 1.63 2.20
C ILE A 482 -18.33 2.01 3.24
N LEU A 483 -17.05 1.78 2.94
CA LEU A 483 -15.94 2.09 3.85
C LEU A 483 -15.88 3.60 4.15
N ALA A 484 -16.00 4.45 3.12
CA ALA A 484 -16.07 5.90 3.28
C ALA A 484 -17.24 6.32 4.18
N GLY A 485 -18.43 5.79 3.93
CA GLY A 485 -19.62 6.09 4.73
C GLY A 485 -19.48 5.66 6.19
N VAL A 486 -18.95 4.44 6.43
CA VAL A 486 -18.67 3.95 7.79
C VAL A 486 -17.68 4.86 8.51
N THR A 487 -16.58 5.23 7.85
CA THR A 487 -15.57 6.12 8.45
C THR A 487 -16.15 7.49 8.79
N VAL A 488 -16.92 8.10 7.87
CA VAL A 488 -17.56 9.40 8.11
C VAL A 488 -18.53 9.33 9.29
N VAL A 489 -19.35 8.28 9.37
CA VAL A 489 -20.29 8.08 10.49
C VAL A 489 -19.54 7.93 11.81
N LEU A 490 -18.50 7.09 11.86
CA LEU A 490 -17.75 6.85 13.10
C LEU A 490 -16.95 8.07 13.54
N LEU A 491 -16.35 8.83 12.62
CA LEU A 491 -15.68 10.09 12.92
C LEU A 491 -16.67 11.15 13.43
N GLY A 492 -17.84 11.27 12.80
CA GLY A 492 -18.89 12.18 13.24
C GLY A 492 -19.43 11.84 14.63
N LEU A 493 -19.67 10.55 14.90
CA LEU A 493 -20.10 10.10 16.23
C LEU A 493 -19.03 10.34 17.29
N ALA A 494 -17.76 10.07 16.99
CA ALA A 494 -16.67 10.35 17.91
C ALA A 494 -16.58 11.85 18.23
N ALA A 495 -16.74 12.71 17.22
CA ALA A 495 -16.68 14.15 17.41
C ALA A 495 -17.87 14.73 18.18
N LEU A 496 -19.02 14.05 18.22
CA LEU A 496 -20.19 14.43 19.03
C LEU A 496 -20.11 13.96 20.49
N LEU A 497 -19.21 13.01 20.79
CA LEU A 497 -19.00 12.50 22.14
C LEU A 497 -17.91 13.29 22.90
N LEU A 498 -17.29 14.26 22.22
CA LEU A 498 -16.40 15.28 22.78
C LEU A 498 -17.21 16.48 23.27
#